data_AF-A0A520QM56-F1
#
_entry.id   AF-A0A520QM56-F1
#
_cell.length_a   1.000
_cell.length_b   1.000
_cell.length_c   1.000
_cell.angle_alpha   90.00
_cell.angle_beta   90.00
_cell.angle_gamma   90.00
#
_symmetry.space_group_name_H-M   'P 1'
#
loop_
_entity.id
_entity.type
_entity.pdbx_description
1 polymer ?
#
loop_
_entity_poly.entity_id
_entity_poly.type
_entity_poly.pdbx_seq_one_letter_code
_entity_poly.pdbx_strand_id
1 'polypeptide(L)'
;MPAKAKKADDADITFEDAAEKLETIVEAMESEELPLEKLLVQYEEGTKLVKVCESKLQAAEKRITQLEENLEGELAARPVTLEGEDE
;
A
#
# COMPACT_ATOMS: atom_id res chain seq x y z
N MET A 1 0.64 -24.08 17.44
CA MET A 1 1.69 -24.29 16.42
C MET A 1 2.23 -22.92 16.02
N PRO A 2 3.51 -22.58 16.19
CA PRO A 2 4.03 -21.29 15.71
C PRO A 2 4.54 -21.45 14.27
N ALA A 3 3.85 -20.84 13.31
CA ALA A 3 4.23 -20.84 11.91
C ALA A 3 5.32 -19.79 11.65
N LYS A 4 6.57 -20.26 11.64
CA LYS A 4 7.59 -19.97 10.62
C LYS A 4 7.70 -18.50 10.15
N ALA A 5 8.56 -17.74 10.82
CA ALA A 5 9.09 -16.47 10.35
C ALA A 5 9.85 -16.68 9.02
N LYS A 6 9.18 -16.44 7.90
CA LYS A 6 9.80 -16.30 6.59
C LYS A 6 10.24 -14.83 6.47
N LYS A 7 11.55 -14.58 6.49
CA LYS A 7 12.13 -13.33 5.99
C LYS A 7 11.66 -13.18 4.54
N ALA A 8 10.63 -12.39 4.33
CA ALA A 8 10.23 -11.90 3.02
C ALA A 8 11.13 -10.71 2.75
N ASP A 9 11.91 -10.79 1.68
CA ASP A 9 12.57 -9.64 1.06
C ASP A 9 11.57 -8.47 0.97
N ASP A 10 11.97 -7.27 1.39
CA ASP A 10 11.13 -6.05 1.43
C ASP A 10 10.38 -5.75 0.13
N ALA A 11 10.80 -6.32 -1.00
CA ALA A 11 10.19 -6.16 -2.32
C ALA A 11 8.89 -6.97 -2.52
N ASP A 12 8.70 -8.09 -1.82
CA ASP A 12 7.59 -9.03 -2.07
C ASP A 12 6.50 -9.01 -0.98
N ILE A 13 6.66 -8.17 0.05
CA ILE A 13 5.66 -8.03 1.10
C ILE A 13 4.39 -7.37 0.57
N THR A 14 3.21 -7.80 0.99
CA THR A 14 1.94 -7.11 0.66
C THR A 14 1.76 -5.86 1.51
N PHE A 15 0.76 -5.02 1.19
CA PHE A 15 0.45 -3.88 2.07
C PHE A 15 -0.05 -4.35 3.44
N GLU A 16 -0.93 -5.35 3.46
CA GLU A 16 -1.51 -5.90 4.70
C GLU A 16 -0.43 -6.53 5.57
N ASP A 17 0.48 -7.32 4.99
CA ASP A 17 1.61 -7.91 5.72
C ASP A 17 2.57 -6.84 6.27
N ALA A 18 2.79 -5.74 5.53
CA ALA A 18 3.65 -4.65 5.98
C ALA A 18 3.02 -3.87 7.14
N ALA A 19 1.70 -3.67 7.10
CA ALA A 19 0.93 -3.05 8.17
C ALA A 19 0.92 -3.92 9.44
N GLU A 20 0.68 -5.23 9.33
CA GLU A 20 0.69 -6.15 10.47
C GLU A 20 2.06 -6.18 11.17
N LYS A 21 3.15 -6.19 10.39
CA LYS A 21 4.50 -6.10 10.95
C LYS A 21 4.76 -4.77 11.64
N LEU A 22 4.27 -3.67 11.07
CA LEU A 22 4.43 -2.35 11.68
C LEU A 22 3.68 -2.27 13.02
N GLU A 23 2.46 -2.81 13.10
CA GLU A 23 1.72 -2.92 14.37
C GLU A 23 2.51 -3.71 15.41
N THR A 24 3.05 -4.88 15.03
CA THR A 24 3.88 -5.71 15.92
C THR A 24 5.12 -4.96 16.42
N ILE A 25 5.76 -4.17 15.56
CA ILE A 25 6.93 -3.36 15.91
C ILE A 25 6.54 -2.24 16.88
N VAL A 26 5.42 -1.57 16.65
CA VAL A 26 4.91 -0.52 17.54
C VAL A 26 4.58 -1.09 18.92
N GLU A 27 3.84 -2.21 18.98
CA GLU A 27 3.56 -2.90 20.25
C GLU A 27 4.84 -3.26 21.01
N ALA A 28 5.87 -3.72 20.30
CA ALA A 28 7.16 -4.04 20.91
C ALA A 28 7.89 -2.79 21.43
N MET A 29 7.76 -1.64 20.76
CA MET A 29 8.35 -0.36 21.15
C MET A 29 7.63 0.29 22.35
N GLU A 30 6.35 -0.01 22.54
CA GLU A 30 5.56 0.45 23.69
C GLU A 30 5.85 -0.34 24.98
N SER A 31 6.57 -1.46 24.88
CA SER A 31 6.99 -2.24 26.05
C SER A 31 8.08 -1.52 26.85
N GLU A 32 7.83 -1.33 28.15
CA GLU A 32 8.76 -0.69 29.10
C GLU A 32 10.08 -1.46 29.29
N GLU A 33 10.16 -2.71 28.86
CA GLU A 33 11.32 -3.59 29.00
C GLU A 33 12.26 -3.56 27.77
N LEU A 34 11.95 -2.77 26.73
CA LEU A 34 12.75 -2.77 25.51
C LEU A 34 14.07 -1.99 25.69
N PRO A 35 15.25 -2.62 25.54
CA PRO A 35 16.52 -1.91 25.61
C PRO A 35 16.67 -0.88 24.51
N LEU A 36 17.38 0.23 24.78
CA LEU A 36 17.60 1.31 23.82
C LEU A 36 18.16 0.83 22.47
N GLU A 37 19.11 -0.11 22.48
CA GLU A 37 19.69 -0.69 21.26
C GLU A 37 18.63 -1.43 20.43
N LYS A 38 17.67 -2.09 21.08
CA LYS A 38 16.56 -2.76 20.40
C LYS A 38 15.54 -1.77 19.87
N LEU A 39 15.28 -0.68 20.60
CA LEU A 39 14.39 0.39 20.15
C LEU A 39 14.89 1.02 18.84
N LEU A 40 16.19 1.25 18.71
CA LEU A 40 16.79 1.76 17.47
C LEU A 40 16.60 0.81 16.28
N VAL A 41 16.82 -0.50 16.49
CA VAL A 41 16.63 -1.51 15.44
C VAL A 41 15.16 -1.57 15.01
N GLN A 42 14.23 -1.58 15.97
CA GLN A 42 12.79 -1.59 15.71
C GLN A 42 12.35 -0.32 14.97
N TYR A 43 12.89 0.84 15.33
CA TYR A 43 12.61 2.11 14.65
C TYR A 43 13.11 2.13 13.20
N GLU A 44 14.31 1.62 12.94
CA GLU A 44 14.83 1.48 11.57
C GLU A 44 13.97 0.54 10.72
N GLU A 45 13.55 -0.59 11.29
CA GLU A 45 12.68 -1.56 10.61
C GLU A 45 11.29 -0.97 10.33
N GLY A 46 10.68 -0.31 11.32
CA GLY A 46 9.41 0.40 11.17
C GLY A 46 9.48 1.48 10.09
N THR A 47 10.57 2.25 10.04
CA THR A 47 10.76 3.29 9.01
C THR A 47 10.85 2.70 7.60
N LYS A 48 11.46 1.51 7.44
CA LYS A 48 11.49 0.81 6.15
C LYS A 48 10.09 0.33 5.74
N LEU A 49 9.35 -0.28 6.66
CA LEU A 49 7.99 -0.75 6.40
C LEU A 49 7.05 0.39 6.04
N VAL A 50 7.14 1.54 6.72
CA VAL A 50 6.38 2.75 6.37
C VAL A 50 6.62 3.15 4.92
N LYS A 51 7.89 3.21 4.48
CA LYS A 51 8.22 3.54 3.08
C LYS A 51 7.63 2.53 2.08
N VAL A 52 7.62 1.24 2.44
CA VAL A 52 7.01 0.21 1.60
C VAL A 52 5.50 0.42 1.49
N CYS A 53 4.82 0.70 2.61
CA CYS A 53 3.39 1.02 2.63
C CYS A 53 3.08 2.26 1.77
N GLU A 54 3.82 3.36 1.96
CA GLU A 54 3.68 4.58 1.16
C GLU A 54 3.85 4.32 -0.33
N SER A 55 4.88 3.55 -0.72
CA SER A 55 5.13 3.21 -2.12
C SER A 55 3.97 2.42 -2.74
N LYS A 56 3.38 1.49 -1.99
CA LYS A 56 2.22 0.71 -2.46
C LYS A 56 0.96 1.58 -2.58
N LEU A 57 0.72 2.47 -1.62
CA LEU A 57 -0.40 3.41 -1.68
C LEU A 57 -0.27 4.35 -2.88
N GLN A 58 0.91 4.91 -3.11
CA GLN A 58 1.19 5.74 -4.29
C GLN A 58 0.97 4.98 -5.61
N ALA A 59 1.40 3.72 -5.68
CA ALA A 59 1.17 2.89 -6.86
C ALA A 59 -0.33 2.60 -7.09
N ALA A 60 -1.09 2.40 -6.02
CA ALA A 60 -2.53 2.22 -6.08
C ALA A 60 -3.25 3.50 -6.52
N GLU A 61 -2.93 4.64 -5.90
CA GLU A 61 -3.47 5.96 -6.26
C GLU A 61 -3.23 6.27 -7.73
N LYS A 62 -1.99 6.09 -8.21
CA LYS A 62 -1.65 6.31 -9.62
C LYS A 62 -2.46 5.43 -10.56
N ARG A 63 -2.74 4.18 -10.20
CA ARG A 63 -3.60 3.30 -11.00
C ARG A 63 -5.03 3.78 -11.01
N ILE A 64 -5.57 4.22 -9.88
CA ILE A 64 -6.93 4.77 -9.79
C ILE A 64 -7.06 5.99 -10.69
N THR A 65 -6.14 6.96 -10.57
CA THR A 65 -6.14 8.15 -11.41
C THR A 65 -6.10 7.81 -12.90
N GLN A 66 -5.26 6.86 -13.31
CA GLN A 66 -5.22 6.41 -14.72
C GLN A 66 -6.54 5.79 -15.18
N LEU A 67 -7.21 5.02 -14.32
CA LEU A 67 -8.52 4.44 -14.63
C LEU A 67 -9.60 5.52 -14.76
N GLU A 68 -9.59 6.53 -13.90
CA GLU A 68 -10.51 7.67 -13.96
C GLU A 68 -10.29 8.50 -15.24
N GLU A 69 -9.04 8.85 -15.56
CA GLU A 69 -8.69 9.56 -16.79
C GLU A 69 -9.10 8.78 -18.05
N ASN A 70 -8.91 7.45 -18.04
CA ASN A 70 -9.33 6.59 -19.14
C ASN A 70 -10.85 6.51 -19.26
N LEU A 71 -11.59 6.46 -18.15
CA LEU A 71 -13.05 6.45 -18.16
C LEU A 71 -13.62 7.77 -18.70
N GLU A 72 -13.08 8.91 -18.27
CA GLU A 72 -13.43 10.23 -18.82
C GLU A 72 -13.08 10.35 -20.30
N GLY A 73 -11.90 9.86 -20.71
CA GLY A 73 -11.47 9.83 -22.10
C GLY A 73 -12.34 8.93 -22.99
N GLU A 74 -12.77 7.77 -22.49
CA GLU A 74 -13.63 6.84 -23.23
C GLU A 74 -15.07 7.38 -23.37
N LEU A 75 -15.59 8.04 -22.33
CA LEU A 75 -16.89 8.73 -22.38
C LEU A 75 -16.86 9.94 -23.34
N ALA A 76 -15.73 10.63 -23.46
CA ALA A 76 -15.54 11.72 -24.43
C ALA A 76 -15.32 11.21 -25.87
N ALA A 77 -14.76 10.01 -26.05
CA ALA A 77 -14.35 9.48 -27.36
C ALA A 77 -15.44 8.71 -28.10
N ARG A 78 -16.61 8.43 -27.50
CA ARG A 78 -17.78 7.98 -28.27
C ARG A 78 -18.58 9.19 -28.74
N PRO A 79 -18.47 9.62 -30.02
CA PRO A 79 -19.49 10.47 -30.59
C PRO A 79 -20.80 9.71 -30.49
N VAL A 80 -21.72 10.21 -29.66
CA VAL A 80 -23.10 9.75 -29.61
C VAL A 80 -23.73 10.23 -30.92
N THR A 81 -23.62 9.41 -31.96
CA THR A 81 -24.45 9.54 -33.16
C THR A 81 -25.82 9.00 -32.80
N LEU A 82 -26.69 9.87 -32.29
CA LEU A 82 -28.14 9.63 -32.34
C LEU A 82 -28.55 9.84 -33.80
N GLU A 83 -28.44 8.79 -34.60
CA GLU A 83 -29.12 8.72 -35.90
C GLU A 83 -30.53 8.16 -35.67
N GLY A 84 -31.55 8.97 -35.98
CA GLY A 84 -32.98 8.62 -35.98
C GLY A 84 -33.74 9.16 -34.75
N GLU A 85 -34.80 9.96 -34.85
CA GLU A 85 -35.73 10.20 -35.95
C GLU A 85 -36.16 11.69 -35.93
N ASP A 86 -35.95 12.38 -37.05
CA ASP A 86 -36.86 13.43 -37.49
C ASP A 86 -38.22 12.75 -37.72
N GLU A 87 -39.23 13.06 -36.91
CA GLU A 87 -40.65 13.21 -37.29
C GLU A 87 -41.45 13.89 -36.16
#